data_AF-A0A2D5IQC2-F1
#
_entry.id   AF-A0A2D5IQC2-F1
#
_cell.length_a   1.000
_cell.length_b   1.000
_cell.length_c   1.000
_cell.angle_alpha   90.00
_cell.angle_beta   90.00
_cell.angle_gamma   90.00
#
_symmetry.space_group_name_H-M   'P 1'
#
loop_
_entity.id
_entity.type
_entity.pdbx_description
1 polymer ?
#
loop_
_entity_poly.entity_id
_entity_poly.type
_entity_poly.pdbx_seq_one_letter_code
_entity_poly.pdbx_strand_id
1 'polypeptide(L)'
;MMHRLPLGILLALATSMLLAAAMPVEVDWEPRLEGLDPRRPMAYFELGEEIADAATSPESRELARRLFGIAGRIDREGLGASAALALAALAPDRRTAARLRAVAAMQDGRRGSVGALPERPRVDATTAIGVSEAFGGFRTGRTSKLRVLLEDPEGLRLLERWDETLPGGVAWLTERSRRSARSRPDLSESEVLAMLRVEVGLLQAQAPTWSSVLDLDGDEPLLEIPVENIDEMILDGELLPYRRNGRWVATPGE
;
A
#
# COMPACT_ATOMS: atom_id res chain seq x y z
N MET A 1 13.33 -53.97 -62.06
CA MET A 1 14.68 -53.66 -61.53
C MET A 1 14.54 -53.06 -60.15
N MET A 2 15.50 -53.40 -59.30
CA MET A 2 15.54 -53.30 -57.84
C MET A 2 15.51 -51.87 -57.29
N HIS A 3 15.07 -51.73 -56.03
CA HIS A 3 15.68 -51.00 -54.88
C HIS A 3 14.55 -50.59 -53.91
N ARG A 4 14.32 -51.26 -52.77
CA ARG A 4 15.05 -51.34 -51.48
C ARG A 4 15.22 -50.00 -50.73
N LEU A 5 14.55 -49.97 -49.56
CA LEU A 5 14.85 -49.35 -48.24
C LEU A 5 14.32 -47.94 -47.90
N PRO A 6 13.55 -47.81 -46.80
CA PRO A 6 13.39 -46.57 -46.04
C PRO A 6 14.44 -46.49 -44.91
N LEU A 7 15.13 -45.36 -44.76
CA LEU A 7 16.01 -45.08 -43.63
C LEU A 7 15.91 -43.59 -43.30
N GLY A 8 15.50 -43.28 -42.06
CA GLY A 8 15.46 -41.89 -41.59
C GLY A 8 14.64 -41.72 -40.31
N ILE A 9 15.00 -42.44 -39.25
CA ILE A 9 14.57 -42.11 -37.88
C ILE A 9 15.28 -40.81 -37.51
N LEU A 10 14.54 -39.70 -37.46
CA LEU A 10 15.06 -38.40 -37.04
C LEU A 10 14.75 -38.22 -35.55
N LEU A 11 15.77 -38.53 -34.76
CA LEU A 11 15.83 -38.35 -33.31
C LEU A 11 16.09 -36.86 -33.02
N ALA A 12 15.06 -36.09 -32.66
CA ALA A 12 15.23 -34.71 -32.21
C ALA A 12 15.31 -34.69 -30.68
N LEU A 13 16.51 -34.47 -30.15
CA LEU A 13 16.78 -34.23 -28.73
C LEU A 13 16.00 -32.99 -28.25
N ALA A 14 15.07 -33.19 -27.32
CA ALA A 14 14.52 -32.12 -26.51
C ALA A 14 15.47 -31.85 -25.33
N THR A 15 16.37 -30.87 -25.49
CA THR A 15 17.19 -30.35 -24.40
C THR A 15 16.31 -29.48 -23.50
N SER A 16 15.68 -30.08 -22.49
CA SER A 16 14.98 -29.34 -21.43
C SER A 16 16.02 -28.70 -20.51
N MET A 17 16.25 -27.40 -20.68
CA MET A 17 16.87 -26.58 -19.64
C MET A 17 15.85 -26.43 -18.50
N LEU A 18 16.00 -27.24 -17.44
CA LEU A 18 15.40 -26.93 -16.15
C LEU A 18 16.14 -25.71 -15.58
N LEU A 19 15.52 -24.53 -15.71
CA LEU A 19 15.82 -23.39 -14.88
C LEU A 19 15.26 -23.73 -13.49
N ALA A 20 16.12 -24.24 -12.60
CA ALA A 20 15.79 -24.36 -11.19
C ALA A 20 15.62 -22.94 -10.65
N ALA A 21 14.38 -22.46 -10.60
CA ALA A 21 14.04 -21.27 -9.83
C ALA A 21 14.50 -21.55 -8.40
N ALA A 22 15.49 -20.80 -7.92
CA ALA A 22 15.81 -20.77 -6.50
C ALA A 22 14.54 -20.30 -5.79
N MET A 23 13.79 -21.25 -5.25
CA MET A 23 12.63 -20.94 -4.43
C MET A 23 13.15 -20.09 -3.27
N PRO A 24 12.52 -18.93 -2.97
CA PRO A 24 12.91 -18.16 -1.80
C PRO A 24 12.79 -19.08 -0.59
N VAL A 25 13.86 -19.16 0.21
CA VAL A 25 13.83 -19.89 1.48
C VAL A 25 12.87 -19.12 2.37
N GLU A 26 11.64 -19.63 2.48
CA GLU A 26 10.63 -19.07 3.35
C GLU A 26 11.08 -19.30 4.79
N VAL A 27 11.20 -18.22 5.56
CA VAL A 27 11.64 -18.28 6.96
C VAL A 27 10.59 -19.05 7.75
N ASP A 28 11.03 -20.07 8.50
CA ASP A 28 10.12 -20.81 9.39
C ASP A 28 9.83 -20.00 10.65
N TRP A 29 8.64 -19.40 10.70
CA TRP A 29 8.16 -18.58 11.82
C TRP A 29 7.48 -19.39 12.92
N GLU A 30 7.14 -20.67 12.69
CA GLU A 30 6.29 -21.46 13.59
C GLU A 30 6.85 -21.57 15.02
N PRO A 31 8.17 -21.81 15.24
CA PRO A 31 8.73 -21.86 16.60
C PRO A 31 8.54 -20.56 17.39
N ARG A 32 8.58 -19.41 16.72
CA ARG A 32 8.36 -18.10 17.36
C ARG A 32 6.88 -17.86 17.62
N LEU A 33 6.01 -18.23 16.67
CA LEU A 33 4.56 -18.11 16.82
C LEU A 33 4.05 -18.95 18.00
N GLU A 34 4.53 -20.18 18.17
CA GLU A 34 4.15 -21.04 19.29
C GLU A 34 4.58 -20.46 20.65
N GLY A 35 5.68 -19.71 20.68
CA GLY A 35 6.21 -19.05 21.87
C GLY A 35 5.49 -17.75 22.27
N LEU A 36 4.51 -17.27 21.51
CA LEU A 36 3.79 -16.04 21.83
C LEU A 36 2.90 -16.21 23.07
N ASP A 37 2.90 -15.17 23.92
CA ASP A 37 2.09 -15.06 25.13
C ASP A 37 1.19 -13.82 25.04
N PRO A 38 -0.15 -13.94 25.09
CA PRO A 38 -1.08 -12.80 25.04
C PRO A 38 -0.84 -11.75 26.12
N ARG A 39 -0.14 -12.08 27.21
CA ARG A 39 0.25 -11.10 28.23
C ARG A 39 1.38 -10.17 27.78
N ARG A 40 1.98 -10.43 26.61
CA ARG A 40 3.06 -9.65 26.00
C ARG A 40 2.64 -9.18 24.59
N PRO A 41 1.65 -8.28 24.48
CA PRO A 41 1.09 -7.86 23.19
C PRO A 41 2.16 -7.26 22.25
N MET A 42 3.18 -6.59 22.78
CA MET A 42 4.32 -6.10 22.00
C MET A 42 5.03 -7.20 21.20
N ALA A 43 5.14 -8.42 21.74
CA ALA A 43 5.81 -9.52 21.04
C ALA A 43 5.06 -9.95 19.76
N TYR A 44 3.73 -9.77 19.72
CA TYR A 44 2.95 -9.97 18.50
C TYR A 44 3.23 -8.86 17.50
N PHE A 45 3.27 -7.61 17.97
CA PHE A 45 3.55 -6.45 17.12
C PHE A 45 4.93 -6.54 16.46
N GLU A 46 5.99 -6.77 17.26
CA GLU A 46 7.37 -6.90 16.77
C GLU A 46 7.51 -8.05 15.77
N LEU A 47 6.92 -9.22 16.05
CA LEU A 47 6.96 -10.34 15.11
C LEU A 47 6.16 -10.02 13.82
N GLY A 48 5.06 -9.26 13.95
CA GLY A 48 4.30 -8.76 12.80
C GLY A 48 5.13 -7.87 11.89
N GLU A 49 5.93 -6.96 12.46
CA GLU A 49 6.85 -6.09 11.70
C GLU A 49 7.91 -6.91 10.96
N GLU A 50 8.59 -7.83 11.66
CA GLU A 50 9.61 -8.67 11.04
C GLU A 50 9.06 -9.51 9.88
N ILE A 51 7.86 -10.08 10.04
CA ILE A 51 7.21 -10.84 8.98
C ILE A 51 6.78 -9.92 7.83
N ALA A 52 6.24 -8.73 8.12
CA ALA A 52 5.83 -7.77 7.10
C ALA A 52 7.02 -7.31 6.25
N ASP A 53 8.15 -7.01 6.88
CA ASP A 53 9.39 -6.61 6.22
C ASP A 53 9.97 -7.73 5.35
N ALA A 54 9.86 -8.98 5.81
CA ALA A 54 10.30 -10.16 5.07
C ALA A 54 9.27 -10.73 4.07
N ALA A 55 8.04 -10.19 4.02
CA ALA A 55 6.92 -10.83 3.33
C ALA A 55 7.05 -10.81 1.80
N THR A 56 7.33 -11.97 1.22
CA THR A 56 7.29 -12.19 -0.24
C THR A 56 5.99 -12.84 -0.73
N SER A 57 5.17 -13.39 0.18
CA SER A 57 3.95 -14.15 -0.10
C SER A 57 2.69 -13.47 0.49
N PRO A 58 1.50 -13.61 -0.15
CA PRO A 58 0.23 -13.17 0.43
C PRO A 58 -0.05 -13.76 1.81
N GLU A 59 0.36 -15.01 2.03
CA GLU A 59 0.22 -15.75 3.28
C GLU A 59 1.02 -15.09 4.41
N SER A 60 2.27 -14.69 4.13
CA SER A 60 3.10 -13.95 5.10
C SER A 60 2.49 -12.59 5.45
N ARG A 61 1.90 -11.89 4.47
CA ARG A 61 1.21 -10.61 4.72
C ARG A 61 -0.06 -10.78 5.56
N GLU A 62 -0.85 -11.82 5.30
CA GLU A 62 -2.01 -12.16 6.14
C GLU A 62 -1.58 -12.49 7.56
N LEU A 63 -0.50 -13.25 7.73
CA LEU A 63 0.05 -13.57 9.04
C LEU A 63 0.48 -12.30 9.80
N ALA A 64 1.22 -11.39 9.15
CA ALA A 64 1.59 -10.10 9.74
C ALA A 64 0.36 -9.28 10.14
N ARG A 65 -0.65 -9.17 9.27
CA ARG A 65 -1.91 -8.47 9.58
C ARG A 65 -2.59 -9.08 10.80
N ARG A 66 -2.66 -10.41 10.89
CA ARG A 66 -3.26 -11.09 12.05
C ARG A 66 -2.51 -10.77 13.34
N LEU A 67 -1.18 -10.74 13.31
CA LEU A 67 -0.36 -10.41 14.48
C LEU A 67 -0.57 -8.97 14.95
N PHE A 68 -0.61 -7.99 14.03
CA PHE A 68 -0.98 -6.62 14.36
C PHE A 68 -2.38 -6.53 14.95
N GLY A 69 -3.34 -7.24 14.36
CA GLY A 69 -4.72 -7.29 14.85
C GLY A 69 -4.83 -7.85 16.27
N ILE A 70 -4.10 -8.93 16.58
CA ILE A 70 -4.03 -9.51 17.93
C ILE A 70 -3.40 -8.52 18.91
N ALA A 71 -2.27 -7.91 18.56
CA ALA A 71 -1.58 -6.93 19.40
C ALA A 71 -2.50 -5.76 19.77
N GLY A 72 -3.15 -5.15 18.78
CA GLY A 72 -4.04 -4.01 18.96
C GLY A 72 -5.34 -4.35 19.73
N ARG A 73 -5.86 -5.58 19.61
CA ARG A 73 -7.03 -6.01 20.39
C ARG A 73 -6.72 -6.34 21.85
N ILE A 74 -5.54 -6.87 22.11
CA ILE A 74 -5.07 -7.15 23.48
C ILE A 74 -4.75 -5.85 24.22
N ASP A 75 -4.00 -4.95 23.58
CA ASP A 75 -3.58 -3.67 24.15
C ASP A 75 -4.09 -2.49 23.31
N ARG A 76 -5.36 -2.14 23.53
CA ARG A 76 -6.05 -1.10 22.76
C ARG A 76 -5.50 0.29 23.02
N GLU A 77 -5.10 0.57 24.26
CA GLU A 77 -4.62 1.89 24.66
C GLU A 77 -3.17 2.10 24.25
N GLY A 78 -2.31 1.09 24.37
CA GLY A 78 -0.89 1.20 24.04
C GLY A 78 -0.56 0.91 22.56
N LEU A 79 -1.24 -0.07 21.95
CA LEU A 79 -0.89 -0.59 20.62
C LEU A 79 -2.01 -0.49 19.59
N GLY A 80 -3.24 -0.10 19.97
CA GLY A 80 -4.36 0.01 19.04
C GLY A 80 -4.04 0.91 17.84
N ALA A 81 -3.60 2.14 18.10
CA ALA A 81 -3.29 3.10 17.04
C ALA A 81 -2.13 2.61 16.15
N SER A 82 -1.07 2.07 16.74
CA SER A 82 0.07 1.50 16.01
C SER A 82 -0.33 0.30 15.16
N ALA A 83 -1.15 -0.60 15.70
CA ALA A 83 -1.69 -1.75 14.97
C ALA A 83 -2.55 -1.31 13.80
N ALA A 84 -3.43 -0.32 13.99
CA ALA A 84 -4.26 0.22 12.91
C ALA A 84 -3.41 0.87 11.80
N LEU A 85 -2.32 1.57 12.13
CA LEU A 85 -1.39 2.11 11.12
C LEU A 85 -0.64 1.00 10.38
N ALA A 86 -0.16 -0.03 11.08
CA ALA A 86 0.51 -1.17 10.47
C ALA A 86 -0.44 -1.93 9.52
N LEU A 87 -1.69 -2.14 9.94
CA LEU A 87 -2.74 -2.71 9.09
C LEU A 87 -3.04 -1.82 7.87
N ALA A 88 -3.04 -0.50 8.03
CA ALA A 88 -3.26 0.43 6.92
C ALA A 88 -2.16 0.34 5.85
N ALA A 89 -0.91 0.11 6.26
CA ALA A 89 0.22 -0.09 5.34
C ALA A 89 0.11 -1.41 4.56
N LEU A 90 -0.56 -2.42 5.12
CA LEU A 90 -0.79 -3.72 4.50
C LEU A 90 -2.17 -3.85 3.84
N ALA A 91 -2.94 -2.77 3.79
CA ALA A 91 -4.30 -2.79 3.25
C ALA A 91 -4.32 -3.08 1.74
N PRO A 92 -5.30 -3.86 1.25
CA PRO A 92 -5.38 -4.23 -0.16
C PRO A 92 -5.75 -3.04 -1.08
N ASP A 93 -6.37 -2.01 -0.51
CA ASP A 93 -6.88 -0.87 -1.24
C ASP A 93 -6.82 0.43 -0.40
N ARG A 94 -6.85 1.58 -1.09
CA ARG A 94 -6.75 2.91 -0.47
C ARG A 94 -7.88 3.22 0.50
N ARG A 95 -9.09 2.69 0.26
CA ARG A 95 -10.27 2.96 1.11
C ARG A 95 -10.12 2.23 2.44
N THR A 96 -9.72 0.96 2.43
CA THR A 96 -9.38 0.19 3.63
C THR A 96 -8.23 0.85 4.39
N ALA A 97 -7.19 1.30 3.69
CA ALA A 97 -6.07 2.03 4.30
C ALA A 97 -6.51 3.35 4.96
N ALA A 98 -7.43 4.10 4.32
CA ALA A 98 -7.98 5.34 4.87
C ALA A 98 -8.84 5.07 6.12
N ARG A 99 -9.65 4.00 6.11
CA ARG A 99 -10.44 3.58 7.28
C ARG A 99 -9.56 3.27 8.48
N LEU A 100 -8.50 2.50 8.27
CA LEU A 100 -7.59 2.09 9.34
C LEU A 100 -6.77 3.27 9.88
N ARG A 101 -6.35 4.22 9.03
CA ARG A 101 -5.75 5.49 9.49
C ARG A 101 -6.72 6.32 10.32
N ALA A 102 -8.00 6.36 9.96
CA ALA A 102 -9.02 7.05 10.75
C ALA A 102 -9.21 6.39 12.12
N VAL A 103 -9.25 5.05 12.17
CA VAL A 103 -9.26 4.29 13.42
C VAL A 103 -8.05 4.64 14.29
N ALA A 104 -6.84 4.65 13.71
CA ALA A 104 -5.63 5.02 14.45
C ALA A 104 -5.73 6.43 15.06
N ALA A 105 -6.20 7.41 14.27
CA ALA A 105 -6.37 8.79 14.74
C ALA A 105 -7.41 8.89 15.88
N MET A 106 -8.46 8.07 15.85
CA MET A 106 -9.47 8.02 16.92
C MET A 106 -8.90 7.40 18.22
N GLN A 107 -8.05 6.38 18.11
CA GLN A 107 -7.45 5.69 19.25
C GLN A 107 -6.30 6.45 19.90
N ASP A 108 -5.53 7.23 19.14
CA ASP A 108 -4.42 8.05 19.64
C ASP A 108 -4.87 9.22 20.54
N GLY A 109 -6.19 9.41 20.74
CA GLY A 109 -6.76 10.45 21.62
C GLY A 109 -6.54 11.89 21.13
N ARG A 110 -5.64 12.10 20.16
CA ARG A 110 -5.55 13.30 19.33
C ARG A 110 -6.83 13.38 18.53
N ARG A 111 -7.78 14.18 18.98
CA ARG A 111 -8.95 14.61 18.19
C ARG A 111 -8.47 15.43 16.97
N GLY A 112 -7.78 14.80 16.03
CA GLY A 112 -7.72 15.25 14.65
C GLY A 112 -9.06 14.87 14.04
N SER A 113 -9.81 15.86 13.57
CA SER A 113 -11.09 15.59 12.91
C SER A 113 -10.87 14.59 11.78
N VAL A 114 -11.63 13.50 11.78
CA VAL A 114 -11.78 12.65 10.59
C VAL A 114 -12.32 13.57 9.50
N GLY A 115 -11.51 13.87 8.48
CA GLY A 115 -11.79 14.89 7.47
C GLY A 115 -10.97 16.19 7.57
N ALA A 116 -10.14 16.36 8.60
CA ALA A 116 -9.00 17.27 8.46
C ALA A 116 -8.06 16.64 7.46
N LEU A 117 -8.17 17.06 6.21
CA LEU A 117 -7.06 16.94 5.28
C LEU A 117 -5.81 17.42 6.03
N PRO A 118 -4.70 16.66 6.03
CA PRO A 118 -3.46 17.13 6.63
C PRO A 118 -3.22 18.53 6.13
N GLU A 119 -2.80 19.46 7.00
CA GLU A 119 -2.65 20.89 6.65
C GLU A 119 -1.86 20.99 5.34
N ARG A 120 -2.60 21.15 4.24
CA ARG A 120 -2.00 20.98 2.91
C ARG A 120 -1.04 22.14 2.73
N PRO A 121 0.17 21.91 2.18
CA PRO A 121 1.16 22.96 2.05
C PRO A 121 0.52 24.10 1.27
N ARG A 122 0.35 25.26 1.92
CA ARG A 122 -0.08 26.47 1.21
C ARG A 122 1.07 26.88 0.30
N VAL A 123 0.96 26.52 -0.96
CA VAL A 123 1.82 27.03 -2.02
C VAL A 123 1.19 28.28 -2.62
N ASP A 124 2.00 29.17 -3.16
CA ASP A 124 1.48 30.26 -3.96
C ASP A 124 0.84 29.72 -5.26
N ALA A 125 -0.05 30.53 -5.85
CA ALA A 125 -0.78 30.14 -7.05
C ALA A 125 0.14 29.83 -8.25
N THR A 126 1.31 30.45 -8.34
CA THR A 126 2.26 30.25 -9.43
C THR A 126 2.87 28.86 -9.35
N THR A 127 3.31 28.46 -8.15
CA THR A 127 3.81 27.11 -7.90
C THR A 127 2.73 26.06 -8.17
N ALA A 128 1.50 26.27 -7.70
CA ALA A 128 0.38 25.36 -7.96
C ALA A 128 0.09 25.18 -9.46
N ILE A 129 0.02 26.29 -10.21
CA ILE A 129 -0.15 26.26 -11.68
C ILE A 129 1.02 25.55 -12.34
N GLY A 130 2.26 25.80 -11.90
CA GLY A 130 3.46 25.13 -12.43
C GLY A 130 3.39 23.61 -12.32
N VAL A 131 2.90 23.09 -11.18
CA VAL A 131 2.66 21.65 -10.99
C VAL A 131 1.56 21.14 -11.94
N SER A 132 0.43 21.83 -12.04
CA SER A 132 -0.66 21.46 -12.96
C SER A 132 -0.21 21.43 -14.43
N GLU A 133 0.61 22.40 -14.84
CA GLU A 133 1.18 22.43 -16.19
C GLU A 133 2.16 21.28 -16.42
N ALA A 134 2.98 20.95 -15.43
CA ALA A 134 3.89 19.81 -15.49
C ALA A 134 3.13 18.49 -15.63
N PHE A 135 2.05 18.32 -14.87
CA PHE A 135 1.19 17.14 -14.89
C PHE A 135 0.41 17.03 -16.21
N GLY A 136 -0.20 18.11 -16.68
CA GLY A 136 -0.86 18.15 -17.99
C GLY A 136 0.11 17.92 -19.16
N GLY A 137 1.33 18.47 -19.06
CA GLY A 137 2.43 18.18 -19.97
C GLY A 137 2.75 16.69 -20.00
N PHE A 138 2.98 16.10 -18.83
CA PHE A 138 3.28 14.67 -18.70
C PHE A 138 2.20 13.78 -19.32
N ARG A 139 0.92 14.02 -18.99
CA ARG A 139 -0.24 13.29 -19.57
C ARG A 139 -0.31 13.36 -21.10
N THR A 140 0.25 14.42 -21.69
CA THR A 140 0.29 14.66 -23.14
C THR A 140 1.64 14.31 -23.78
N GLY A 141 2.59 13.73 -23.04
CA GLY A 141 3.91 13.31 -23.53
C GLY A 141 4.99 14.41 -23.50
N ARG A 142 4.71 15.58 -22.91
CA ARG A 142 5.69 16.67 -22.69
C ARG A 142 6.24 16.60 -21.27
N THR A 143 7.38 15.94 -21.09
CA THR A 143 7.93 15.64 -19.76
C THR A 143 8.92 16.68 -19.22
N SER A 144 9.28 17.70 -20.01
CA SER A 144 10.31 18.68 -19.65
C SER A 144 10.01 19.44 -18.36
N LYS A 145 8.80 20.02 -18.23
CA LYS A 145 8.38 20.74 -17.03
C LYS A 145 8.35 19.84 -15.79
N LEU A 146 7.85 18.60 -15.95
CA LEU A 146 7.84 17.63 -14.85
C LEU A 146 9.26 17.25 -14.41
N ARG A 147 10.19 17.08 -15.35
CA ARG A 147 11.57 16.77 -15.02
C ARG A 147 12.25 17.91 -14.25
N VAL A 148 12.06 19.15 -14.69
CA VAL A 148 12.56 20.33 -13.97
C VAL A 148 12.00 20.37 -12.55
N LEU A 149 10.70 20.10 -12.37
CA LEU A 149 10.07 20.05 -11.05
C LEU A 149 10.64 18.95 -10.15
N LEU A 150 10.99 17.80 -10.71
CA LEU A 150 11.57 16.67 -9.96
C LEU A 150 13.06 16.84 -9.66
N GLU A 151 13.78 17.63 -10.46
CA GLU A 151 15.20 17.96 -10.24
C GLU A 151 15.37 19.12 -9.24
N ASP A 152 14.37 19.98 -9.12
CA ASP A 152 14.34 21.07 -8.14
C ASP A 152 14.07 20.53 -6.70
N PRO A 153 14.95 20.80 -5.71
CA PRO A 153 14.77 20.33 -4.34
C PRO A 153 13.49 20.83 -3.64
N GLU A 154 12.96 22.00 -4.03
CA GLU A 154 11.70 22.50 -3.47
C GLU A 154 10.49 21.84 -4.11
N GLY A 155 10.50 21.70 -5.44
CA GLY A 155 9.51 20.94 -6.21
C GLY A 155 9.42 19.47 -5.77
N LEU A 156 10.57 18.83 -5.56
CA LEU A 156 10.64 17.45 -5.08
C LEU A 156 10.01 17.32 -3.69
N ARG A 157 10.44 18.15 -2.72
CA ARG A 157 9.86 18.18 -1.37
C ARG A 157 8.38 18.52 -1.36
N LEU A 158 7.92 19.34 -2.31
CA LEU A 158 6.50 19.62 -2.49
C LEU A 158 5.75 18.35 -2.87
N LEU A 159 6.22 17.60 -3.86
CA LEU A 159 5.57 16.39 -4.34
C LEU A 159 5.67 15.22 -3.34
N GLU A 160 6.76 15.10 -2.58
CA GLU A 160 6.93 14.07 -1.53
C GLU A 160 5.84 14.17 -0.46
N ARG A 161 5.34 15.38 -0.17
CA ARG A 161 4.18 15.58 0.72
C ARG A 161 2.87 14.99 0.18
N TRP A 162 2.85 14.57 -1.09
CA TRP A 162 1.73 13.93 -1.75
C TRP A 162 2.01 12.46 -2.08
N ASP A 163 3.05 11.85 -1.50
CA ASP A 163 3.45 10.46 -1.80
C ASP A 163 2.30 9.46 -1.61
N GLU A 164 1.48 9.63 -0.58
CA GLU A 164 0.33 8.75 -0.33
C GLU A 164 -0.77 8.88 -1.38
N THR A 165 -0.83 10.02 -2.09
CA THR A 165 -1.82 10.27 -3.15
C THR A 165 -1.35 9.72 -4.49
N LEU A 166 -0.04 9.80 -4.77
CA LEU A 166 0.55 9.32 -6.00
C LEU A 166 0.72 7.79 -5.99
N PRO A 167 0.46 7.09 -7.10
CA PRO A 167 0.71 5.65 -7.20
C PRO A 167 2.19 5.38 -6.95
N GLY A 168 2.58 4.68 -5.89
CA GLY A 168 4.00 4.43 -5.57
C GLY A 168 4.84 5.71 -5.33
N GLY A 169 4.18 6.83 -4.96
CA GLY A 169 4.81 8.09 -4.62
C GLY A 169 5.54 8.81 -5.76
N VAL A 170 6.39 9.76 -5.38
CA VAL A 170 7.26 10.51 -6.30
C VAL A 170 8.26 9.63 -7.03
N ALA A 171 8.66 8.50 -6.43
CA ALA A 171 9.54 7.53 -7.06
C ALA A 171 8.93 6.95 -8.34
N TRP A 172 7.65 6.56 -8.31
CA TRP A 172 6.91 6.14 -9.51
C TRP A 172 6.86 7.24 -10.56
N LEU A 173 6.54 8.48 -10.14
CA LEU A 173 6.42 9.61 -11.08
C LEU A 173 7.75 9.90 -11.78
N THR A 174 8.85 9.82 -11.04
CA THR A 174 10.22 9.97 -11.56
C THR A 174 10.54 8.90 -12.58
N GLU A 175 10.28 7.64 -12.24
CA GLU A 175 10.55 6.51 -13.11
C GLU A 175 9.68 6.54 -14.38
N ARG A 176 8.40 6.86 -14.24
CA ARG A 176 7.45 6.97 -15.37
C ARG A 176 7.83 8.13 -16.30
N SER A 177 8.22 9.28 -15.74
CA SER A 177 8.71 10.45 -16.50
C SER A 177 9.96 10.13 -17.33
N ARG A 178 10.88 9.31 -16.80
CA ARG A 178 12.07 8.84 -17.53
C ARG A 178 11.70 7.92 -18.69
N ARG A 179 10.82 6.94 -18.48
CA ARG A 179 10.39 6.01 -19.54
C ARG A 179 9.60 6.70 -20.65
N SER A 180 8.78 7.68 -20.29
CA SER A 180 7.92 8.41 -21.24
C SER A 180 8.59 9.66 -21.83
N ALA A 181 9.92 9.76 -21.76
CA ALA A 181 10.67 10.93 -22.25
C ALA A 181 10.47 11.23 -23.75
N ARG A 182 9.97 10.28 -24.55
CA ARG A 182 9.79 10.40 -26.01
C ARG A 182 8.40 10.02 -26.51
N SER A 183 7.47 9.70 -25.61
CA SER A 183 6.13 9.24 -25.99
C SER A 183 5.13 9.56 -24.88
N ARG A 184 3.85 9.64 -25.26
CA ARG A 184 2.77 9.79 -24.30
C ARG A 184 2.79 8.60 -23.31
N PRO A 185 2.77 8.84 -21.99
CA PRO A 185 2.66 7.76 -21.02
C PRO A 185 1.30 7.07 -21.18
N ASP A 186 1.32 5.74 -21.12
CA ASP A 186 0.10 4.95 -20.96
C ASP A 186 -0.29 5.01 -19.48
N LEU A 187 -1.26 5.86 -19.14
CA LEU A 187 -1.73 6.06 -17.78
C LEU A 187 -3.13 5.47 -17.65
N SER A 188 -3.30 4.65 -16.63
CA SER A 188 -4.62 4.20 -16.18
C SER A 188 -5.43 5.38 -15.62
N GLU A 189 -6.74 5.20 -15.57
CA GLU A 189 -7.67 6.20 -15.02
C GLU A 189 -7.33 6.57 -13.57
N SER A 190 -6.96 5.59 -12.73
CA SER A 190 -6.59 5.81 -11.34
C SER A 190 -5.31 6.64 -11.19
N GLU A 191 -4.32 6.46 -12.07
CA GLU A 191 -3.09 7.27 -12.09
C GLU A 191 -3.39 8.71 -12.50
N VAL A 192 -4.29 8.93 -13.47
CA VAL A 192 -4.73 10.27 -13.87
C VAL A 192 -5.49 10.95 -12.73
N LEU A 193 -6.42 10.25 -12.06
CA LEU A 193 -7.16 10.78 -10.92
C LEU A 193 -6.26 11.10 -9.73
N ALA A 194 -5.23 10.29 -9.47
CA ALA A 194 -4.24 10.59 -8.45
C ALA A 194 -3.50 11.92 -8.72
N MET A 195 -3.09 12.14 -9.97
CA MET A 195 -2.48 13.41 -10.37
C MET A 195 -3.45 14.60 -10.22
N LEU A 196 -4.71 14.45 -10.62
CA LEU A 196 -5.73 15.51 -10.47
C LEU A 196 -6.03 15.84 -9.01
N ARG A 197 -5.98 14.87 -8.09
CA ARG A 197 -6.13 15.11 -6.65
C ARG A 197 -5.03 16.02 -6.10
N VAL A 198 -3.79 15.84 -6.55
CA VAL A 198 -2.68 16.73 -6.20
C VAL A 198 -2.93 18.13 -6.76
N GLU A 199 -3.32 18.25 -8.04
CA GLU A 199 -3.61 19.54 -8.68
C GLU A 199 -4.70 20.32 -7.96
N VAL A 200 -5.85 19.70 -7.68
CA VAL A 200 -6.96 20.32 -6.94
C VAL A 200 -6.52 20.71 -5.53
N GLY A 201 -5.71 19.86 -4.90
CA GLY A 201 -5.20 20.11 -3.57
C GLY A 201 -4.22 21.28 -3.46
N LEU A 202 -3.45 21.55 -4.51
CA LEU A 202 -2.55 22.71 -4.59
C LEU A 202 -3.29 23.98 -5.01
N LEU A 203 -4.25 23.89 -5.93
CA LEU A 203 -4.98 25.04 -6.46
C LEU A 203 -6.04 25.58 -5.48
N GLN A 204 -6.65 24.72 -4.66
CA GLN A 204 -7.64 25.16 -3.67
C GLN A 204 -6.97 25.48 -2.33
N ALA A 205 -6.40 26.68 -2.22
CA ALA A 205 -5.72 27.20 -1.02
C ALA A 205 -6.63 27.35 0.23
N GLN A 206 -7.95 27.20 0.06
CA GLN A 206 -8.97 27.35 1.11
C GLN A 206 -9.92 26.15 1.11
N ALA A 207 -9.38 24.95 1.29
CA ALA A 207 -10.07 23.66 1.32
C ALA A 207 -10.83 23.29 0.02
N PRO A 208 -10.69 22.04 -0.47
CA PRO A 208 -11.44 21.60 -1.64
C PRO A 208 -12.95 21.69 -1.39
N THR A 209 -13.74 22.19 -2.34
CA THR A 209 -15.21 22.09 -2.22
C THR A 209 -15.62 20.61 -2.24
N TRP A 210 -16.67 20.27 -1.47
CA TRP A 210 -17.17 18.88 -1.41
C TRP A 210 -17.50 18.30 -2.79
N SER A 211 -18.01 19.12 -3.71
CA SER A 211 -18.24 18.72 -5.11
C SER A 211 -16.95 18.30 -5.82
N SER A 212 -15.86 19.04 -5.67
CA SER A 212 -14.57 18.70 -6.28
C SER A 212 -13.95 17.44 -5.69
N VAL A 213 -14.20 17.14 -4.41
CA VAL A 213 -13.76 15.88 -3.79
C VAL A 213 -14.57 14.70 -4.33
N LEU A 214 -15.90 14.83 -4.40
CA LEU A 214 -16.78 13.78 -4.92
C LEU A 214 -16.49 13.44 -6.39
N ASP A 215 -16.29 14.46 -7.23
CA ASP A 215 -15.91 14.27 -8.64
C ASP A 215 -14.58 13.52 -8.80
N LEU A 216 -13.62 13.75 -7.88
CA LEU A 216 -12.31 13.08 -7.89
C LEU A 216 -12.36 11.65 -7.34
N ASP A 217 -13.25 11.41 -6.39
CA ASP A 217 -13.47 10.11 -5.76
C ASP A 217 -14.50 9.25 -6.51
N GLY A 218 -15.00 9.73 -7.66
CA GLY A 218 -15.85 8.95 -8.57
C GLY A 218 -17.20 8.59 -7.95
N ASP A 219 -17.77 9.51 -7.16
CA ASP A 219 -19.01 9.30 -6.39
C ASP A 219 -18.92 8.13 -5.38
N GLU A 220 -17.71 7.76 -4.93
CA GLU A 220 -17.58 6.79 -3.86
C GLU A 220 -18.30 7.25 -2.58
N PRO A 221 -19.10 6.37 -1.93
CA PRO A 221 -19.82 6.73 -0.71
C PRO A 221 -18.86 7.23 0.37
N LEU A 222 -19.34 8.16 1.21
CA LEU A 222 -18.59 8.67 2.35
C LEU A 222 -17.97 7.54 3.18
N LEU A 223 -16.76 7.78 3.69
CA LEU A 223 -16.07 6.81 4.53
C LEU A 223 -16.78 6.67 5.88
N GLU A 224 -17.58 5.64 6.03
CA GLU A 224 -18.18 5.28 7.32
C GLU A 224 -17.18 4.48 8.16
N ILE A 225 -17.01 4.91 9.42
CA ILE A 225 -16.22 4.22 10.46
C ILE A 225 -17.20 3.81 11.57
N PRO A 226 -17.51 2.51 11.74
CA PRO A 226 -18.36 2.04 12.83
C PRO A 226 -17.61 2.19 14.16
N VAL A 227 -17.88 3.28 14.87
CA VAL A 227 -17.18 3.66 16.11
C VAL A 227 -17.41 2.62 17.21
N GLU A 228 -18.57 1.97 17.18
CA GLU A 228 -19.00 0.94 18.13
C GLU A 228 -18.21 -0.36 17.97
N ASN A 229 -17.70 -0.65 16.77
CA ASN A 229 -17.06 -1.91 16.40
C ASN A 229 -15.63 -1.73 15.87
N ILE A 230 -14.90 -0.73 16.37
CA ILE A 230 -13.50 -0.47 15.96
C ILE A 230 -12.62 -1.72 16.13
N ASP A 231 -12.88 -2.53 17.16
CA ASP A 231 -12.13 -3.76 17.43
C ASP A 231 -12.26 -4.79 16.28
N GLU A 232 -13.44 -4.89 15.65
CA GLU A 232 -13.68 -5.77 14.50
C GLU A 232 -12.94 -5.28 13.24
N MET A 233 -12.68 -3.97 13.15
CA MET A 233 -11.89 -3.41 12.05
C MET A 233 -10.39 -3.72 12.20
N ILE A 234 -9.90 -3.89 13.42
CA ILE A 234 -8.49 -4.21 13.70
C ILE A 234 -8.24 -5.72 13.54
N LEU A 235 -9.16 -6.55 14.03
CA LEU A 235 -9.13 -7.98 13.80
C LEU A 235 -10.55 -8.53 13.78
N ASP A 236 -10.95 -9.00 12.61
CA ASP A 236 -12.24 -9.63 12.40
C ASP A 236 -12.35 -10.97 13.14
N GLY A 237 -13.54 -11.26 13.67
CA GLY A 237 -13.87 -12.49 14.37
C GLY A 237 -13.33 -12.58 15.80
N GLU A 238 -13.17 -13.82 16.26
CA GLU A 238 -12.73 -14.13 17.62
C GLU A 238 -11.24 -13.86 17.82
N LEU A 239 -10.89 -13.32 18.99
CA LEU A 239 -9.50 -13.17 19.41
C LEU A 239 -8.93 -14.54 19.79
N LEU A 240 -8.20 -15.15 18.87
CA LEU A 240 -7.50 -16.43 19.04
C LEU A 240 -5.99 -16.17 19.08
N PRO A 241 -5.41 -15.85 20.25
CA PRO A 241 -4.06 -15.29 20.32
C PRO A 241 -2.97 -16.36 20.44
N TYR A 242 -3.33 -17.63 20.66
CA TYR A 242 -2.35 -18.72 20.77
C TYR A 242 -2.17 -19.43 19.44
N ARG A 243 -0.92 -19.72 19.07
CA ARG A 243 -0.59 -20.61 17.95
C ARG A 243 -0.23 -21.99 18.48
N ARG A 244 -1.00 -23.04 18.17
CA ARG A 244 -0.76 -24.42 18.61
C ARG A 244 -0.93 -25.38 17.44
N ASN A 245 0.05 -26.25 17.21
CA ASN A 245 -0.01 -27.28 16.17
C ASN A 245 -0.39 -26.70 14.79
N GLY A 246 0.14 -25.53 14.44
CA GLY A 246 -0.18 -24.87 13.18
C GLY A 246 -1.58 -24.24 13.10
N ARG A 247 -2.28 -24.03 14.23
CA ARG A 247 -3.62 -23.43 14.30
C ARG A 247 -3.68 -22.30 15.32
N TRP A 248 -4.58 -21.35 15.09
CA TRP A 248 -4.90 -20.30 16.06
C TRP A 248 -6.02 -20.78 16.98
N VAL A 249 -5.82 -20.67 18.29
CA VAL A 249 -6.75 -21.15 19.33
C VAL A 249 -6.95 -20.11 20.42
N ALA A 250 -8.07 -20.22 21.14
CA ALA A 250 -8.45 -19.27 22.20
C ALA A 250 -7.69 -19.55 23.49
N THR A 251 -7.39 -20.82 23.77
CA THR A 251 -6.71 -21.25 24.99
C THR A 251 -5.47 -22.08 24.67
N PRO A 252 -4.41 -22.04 25.50
CA PRO A 252 -3.14 -22.69 25.18
C PRO A 252 -3.18 -24.23 25.21
N GLY A 253 -4.30 -24.83 25.62
CA GLY A 253 -4.49 -26.28 25.75
C GLY A 253 -5.38 -26.93 24.68
N GLU A 254 -5.89 -26.16 23.72
CA GLU A 254 -6.59 -26.63 22.52
C GLU A 254 -5.63 -26.92 21.37
#